data_AF-L2GWS8-F1
#
_entry.id   AF-L2GWS8-F1
#
_cell.length_a   1.000
_cell.length_b   1.000
_cell.length_c   1.000
_cell.angle_alpha   90.00
_cell.angle_beta   90.00
_cell.angle_gamma   90.00
#
_symmetry.space_group_name_H-M   'P 1'
#
loop_
_entity.id
_entity.type
_entity.pdbx_description
1 polymer ?
#
loop_
_entity_poly.entity_id
_entity_poly.type
_entity_poly.pdbx_seq_one_letter_code
_entity_poly.pdbx_strand_id
1 'polypeptide(L)'
;MYFLNVKDNDKHLYNALQVDGITFYSRKNNRSNQKKQRRYSDQFRTNNLNYKDIYRKLKILEKHKDDNKDLDDLTTKWKECIDKCINILKDVFELPAKEVFKAFHLEKYGFVLEDYGEYDDEIVAEDQSSTVGHHMDR
;
A
#
# COMPACT_ATOMS: atom_id res chain seq x y z
N MET A 1 4.78 -19.98 -24.88
CA MET A 1 3.71 -19.07 -25.33
C MET A 1 4.22 -18.47 -26.62
N TYR A 2 3.58 -18.75 -27.77
CA TYR A 2 4.07 -18.30 -29.08
C TYR A 2 3.19 -17.13 -29.54
N PHE A 3 3.80 -15.98 -29.78
CA PHE A 3 3.12 -14.79 -30.27
C PHE A 3 3.23 -14.78 -31.81
N LEU A 4 2.13 -15.07 -32.49
CA LEU A 4 2.06 -15.03 -33.96
C LEU A 4 1.57 -13.66 -34.41
N ASN A 5 2.20 -13.14 -35.47
CA ASN A 5 1.67 -12.01 -36.23
C ASN A 5 0.51 -12.54 -37.09
N VAL A 6 -0.73 -12.37 -36.60
CA VAL A 6 -1.94 -12.92 -37.25
C VAL A 6 -2.31 -12.02 -38.44
N LYS A 7 -2.45 -12.60 -39.63
CA LYS A 7 -2.94 -11.89 -40.83
C LYS A 7 -4.39 -11.46 -40.61
N ASP A 8 -4.78 -10.28 -41.11
CA ASP A 8 -6.10 -9.68 -40.85
C ASP A 8 -7.29 -10.60 -41.15
N ASN A 9 -7.19 -11.41 -42.21
CA ASN A 9 -8.25 -12.33 -42.62
C ASN A 9 -8.53 -13.44 -41.59
N ASP A 10 -7.54 -13.82 -40.77
CA ASP A 10 -7.65 -14.95 -39.85
C ASP A 10 -8.02 -14.52 -38.42
N LYS A 11 -8.15 -13.22 -38.15
CA LYS A 11 -8.45 -12.67 -36.80
C LYS A 11 -9.70 -13.28 -36.15
N HIS A 12 -10.71 -13.62 -36.95
CA HIS A 12 -11.96 -14.22 -36.48
C HIS A 12 -11.77 -15.57 -35.74
N LEU A 13 -10.68 -16.29 -36.04
CA LEU A 13 -10.32 -17.58 -35.44
C LEU A 13 -9.59 -17.45 -34.09
N TYR A 14 -9.31 -16.24 -33.62
CA TYR A 14 -8.52 -15.98 -32.41
C TYR A 14 -9.31 -15.09 -31.43
N ASN A 15 -9.02 -15.26 -30.15
CA ASN A 15 -9.40 -14.35 -29.08
C ASN A 15 -8.27 -13.32 -28.90
N ALA A 16 -8.61 -12.04 -28.83
CA ALA A 16 -7.66 -10.97 -28.56
C ALA A 16 -7.67 -10.61 -27.06
N LEU A 17 -6.50 -10.42 -26.48
CA LEU A 17 -6.30 -9.92 -25.11
C LEU A 17 -5.38 -8.70 -25.19
N GLN A 18 -5.78 -7.58 -24.61
CA GLN A 18 -4.97 -6.36 -24.59
C GLN A 18 -4.39 -6.16 -23.19
N VAL A 19 -3.07 -6.04 -23.09
CA VAL A 19 -2.36 -5.75 -21.83
C VAL A 19 -1.30 -4.69 -22.14
N ASP A 20 -1.32 -3.57 -21.42
CA ASP A 20 -0.36 -2.47 -21.55
C ASP A 20 -0.14 -1.99 -23.00
N GLY A 21 -1.23 -1.88 -23.77
CA GLY A 21 -1.21 -1.44 -25.17
C GLY A 21 -0.79 -2.51 -26.19
N ILE A 22 -0.36 -3.70 -25.74
CA ILE A 22 0.02 -4.81 -26.62
C ILE A 22 -1.17 -5.76 -26.79
N THR A 23 -1.48 -6.11 -28.05
CA THR A 23 -2.57 -7.05 -28.37
C THR A 23 -2.02 -8.46 -28.59
N PHE A 24 -2.49 -9.40 -27.79
CA PHE A 24 -2.13 -10.81 -27.83
C PHE A 24 -3.26 -11.64 -28.44
N TYR A 25 -2.93 -12.53 -29.38
CA TYR A 25 -3.91 -13.40 -30.03
C TYR A 25 -3.76 -14.86 -29.54
N SER A 26 -4.86 -15.48 -29.13
CA SER A 26 -4.92 -16.90 -28.75
C SER A 26 -5.96 -17.63 -29.59
N ARG A 27 -5.60 -18.76 -30.21
CA ARG A 27 -6.50 -19.48 -31.13
C ARG A 27 -7.74 -19.97 -30.38
N LYS A 28 -8.93 -19.74 -30.94
CA LYS A 28 -10.18 -20.27 -30.40
C LYS A 28 -10.14 -21.79 -30.51
N ASN A 29 -9.94 -22.46 -29.38
CA ASN A 29 -10.01 -23.91 -29.31
C ASN A 29 -11.48 -24.32 -29.28
N ASN A 30 -12.04 -24.72 -30.43
CA ASN A 30 -13.37 -25.36 -30.52
C ASN A 30 -13.41 -26.78 -29.92
N ARG A 31 -12.44 -27.13 -29.08
CA ARG A 31 -12.51 -28.37 -28.30
C ARG A 31 -13.54 -28.12 -27.21
N SER A 32 -14.78 -28.54 -27.48
CA SER A 32 -15.82 -28.75 -26.48
C SER A 32 -15.17 -29.13 -25.15
N ASN A 33 -15.59 -28.50 -24.05
CA ASN A 33 -15.21 -28.79 -22.67
C ASN A 33 -15.56 -30.25 -22.31
N GLN A 34 -14.92 -31.23 -22.95
CA GLN A 34 -14.94 -32.61 -22.55
C GLN A 34 -14.15 -32.63 -21.27
N LYS A 35 -14.88 -32.73 -20.15
CA LYS A 35 -14.32 -33.08 -18.85
C LYS A 35 -13.56 -34.39 -19.05
N LYS A 36 -12.27 -34.30 -19.37
CA LYS A 36 -11.39 -35.46 -19.45
C LYS A 36 -11.54 -36.19 -18.12
N GLN A 37 -11.92 -37.48 -18.16
CA GLN A 37 -11.94 -38.29 -16.96
C GLN A 37 -10.52 -38.28 -16.37
N ARG A 38 -10.38 -37.61 -15.22
CA ARG A 38 -9.14 -37.61 -14.47
C ARG A 38 -8.93 -39.02 -13.93
N ARG A 39 -7.70 -39.51 -13.95
CA ARG A 39 -7.38 -40.77 -13.28
C ARG A 39 -7.71 -40.61 -11.79
N TYR A 40 -8.12 -41.69 -11.13
CA TYR A 40 -8.48 -41.65 -9.71
C TYR A 40 -7.36 -41.06 -8.84
N SER A 41 -6.09 -41.31 -9.20
CA SER A 41 -4.90 -40.72 -8.57
C SER A 41 -4.81 -39.19 -8.67
N ASP A 42 -5.37 -38.59 -9.72
CA ASP A 42 -5.36 -37.14 -9.94
C ASP A 42 -6.46 -36.41 -9.14
N GLN A 43 -7.43 -37.14 -8.58
CA GLN A 43 -8.47 -36.57 -7.71
C GLN A 43 -7.92 -36.18 -6.34
N PHE A 44 -6.82 -36.81 -5.90
CA PHE A 44 -6.14 -36.51 -4.64
C PHE A 44 -5.03 -35.46 -4.77
N ARG A 45 -4.69 -35.03 -6.00
CA ARG A 45 -3.79 -33.90 -6.23
C ARG A 45 -4.55 -32.60 -5.96
N THR A 46 -4.58 -32.20 -4.69
CA THR A 46 -5.12 -30.90 -4.27
C THR A 46 -4.31 -29.79 -4.92
N ASN A 47 -4.95 -29.03 -5.81
CA ASN A 47 -4.33 -27.95 -6.60
C ASN A 47 -3.76 -26.78 -5.77
N ASN A 48 -4.00 -26.75 -4.45
CA ASN A 48 -3.88 -25.53 -3.65
C ASN A 48 -2.83 -25.61 -2.52
N LEU A 49 -2.17 -26.76 -2.31
CA LEU A 49 -1.14 -26.92 -1.28
C LEU A 49 0.24 -27.03 -1.93
N ASN A 50 0.81 -25.89 -2.31
CA ASN A 50 2.21 -25.83 -2.72
C ASN A 50 3.11 -25.85 -1.47
N TYR A 51 3.31 -27.05 -0.91
CA TYR A 51 4.15 -27.26 0.27
C TYR A 51 5.53 -26.60 0.13
N LYS A 52 6.10 -26.59 -1.08
CA LYS A 52 7.40 -25.94 -1.35
C LYS A 52 7.37 -24.44 -1.07
N ASP A 53 6.29 -23.75 -1.42
CA ASP A 53 6.14 -22.32 -1.11
C ASP A 53 5.92 -22.08 0.37
N ILE A 54 5.18 -22.96 1.04
CA ILE A 54 4.97 -22.90 2.50
C ILE A 54 6.32 -23.05 3.22
N TYR A 55 7.11 -24.06 2.86
CA TYR A 55 8.45 -24.26 3.42
C TYR A 55 9.39 -23.08 3.13
N ARG A 56 9.34 -22.50 1.91
CA ARG A 56 10.14 -21.31 1.59
C ARG A 56 9.76 -20.13 2.48
N LYS A 57 8.47 -19.87 2.68
CA LYS A 57 7.98 -18.79 3.55
C LYS A 57 8.38 -19.02 5.01
N LEU A 58 8.24 -20.25 5.52
CA LEU A 58 8.68 -20.61 6.87
C LEU A 58 10.18 -20.37 7.07
N LYS A 59 11.02 -20.74 6.09
CA LYS A 59 12.47 -20.54 6.16
C LYS A 59 12.87 -19.06 6.14
N ILE A 60 12.12 -18.22 5.43
CA ILE A 60 12.31 -16.75 5.45
C ILE A 60 11.94 -16.20 6.84
N LEU A 61 10.81 -16.63 7.40
CA LEU A 61 10.39 -16.21 8.73
C LEU A 61 11.38 -16.64 9.82
N GLU A 62 11.89 -17.87 9.72
CA GLU A 62 12.90 -18.39 10.64
C GLU A 62 14.21 -17.59 10.56
N LYS A 63 14.65 -17.22 9.35
CA LYS A 63 15.86 -16.42 9.15
C LYS A 63 15.76 -15.02 9.76
N HIS A 64 14.60 -14.38 9.67
CA HIS A 64 14.38 -13.02 10.17
C HIS A 64 13.75 -12.97 11.57
N LYS A 65 13.66 -14.11 12.24
CA LYS A 65 13.07 -14.22 13.58
C LYS A 65 13.83 -13.38 14.61
N ASP A 66 15.16 -13.32 14.47
CA ASP A 66 16.02 -12.58 15.39
C ASP A 66 16.27 -11.13 14.91
N ASP A 67 16.26 -10.89 13.60
CA ASP A 67 16.48 -9.55 13.00
C ASP A 67 15.39 -8.53 13.40
N ASN A 68 14.14 -8.98 13.55
CA ASN A 68 13.01 -8.11 13.87
C ASN A 68 12.72 -8.04 15.38
N LYS A 69 13.45 -8.78 16.21
CA LYS A 69 13.13 -8.89 17.64
C LYS A 69 13.36 -7.59 18.39
N ASP A 70 14.31 -6.78 17.92
CA ASP A 70 14.74 -5.55 18.58
C ASP A 70 14.26 -4.29 17.84
N LEU A 71 13.51 -4.41 16.75
CA LEU A 71 13.05 -3.24 15.98
C LEU A 71 12.09 -2.38 16.81
N ASP A 72 11.13 -2.98 17.49
CA ASP A 72 10.18 -2.24 18.34
C ASP A 72 10.89 -1.53 19.49
N ASP A 73 11.85 -2.19 20.13
CA ASP A 73 12.68 -1.61 21.20
C ASP A 73 13.55 -0.46 20.66
N LEU A 74 14.12 -0.63 19.47
CA LEU A 74 14.94 0.40 18.83
C LEU A 74 14.08 1.60 18.44
N THR A 75 12.91 1.37 17.83
CA THR A 75 11.93 2.41 17.49
C THR A 75 11.51 3.18 18.73
N THR A 76 11.23 2.48 19.84
CA THR A 76 10.85 3.10 21.11
C THR A 76 11.97 4.00 21.65
N LYS A 77 13.22 3.51 21.68
CA LYS A 77 14.38 4.31 22.11
C LYS A 77 14.60 5.56 21.25
N TRP A 78 14.42 5.44 19.94
CA TRP A 78 14.52 6.58 19.04
C TRP A 78 13.37 7.58 19.25
N LYS A 79 12.15 7.10 19.48
CA LYS A 79 11.01 7.96 19.84
C LYS A 79 11.29 8.77 21.10
N GLU A 80 11.72 8.10 22.16
CA GLU A 80 12.09 8.77 23.43
C GLU A 80 13.24 9.78 23.27
N CYS A 81 14.20 9.49 22.39
CA CYS A 81 15.30 10.40 22.11
C CYS A 81 14.79 11.68 21.43
N ILE A 82 13.94 11.52 20.41
CA ILE A 82 13.33 12.63 19.68
C ILE A 82 12.43 13.45 20.62
N ASP A 83 11.64 12.81 21.48
CA ASP A 83 10.80 13.48 22.48
C ASP A 83 11.64 14.38 23.40
N LYS A 84 12.76 13.84 23.91
CA LYS A 84 13.69 14.63 24.74
C LYS A 84 14.27 15.80 23.97
N CYS A 85 14.64 15.61 22.71
CA CYS A 85 15.15 16.69 21.87
C CYS A 85 14.12 17.79 21.66
N ILE A 86 12.86 17.44 21.37
CA ILE A 86 11.77 18.41 21.20
C ILE A 86 11.56 19.20 22.50
N ASN A 87 11.51 18.51 23.64
CA ASN A 87 11.35 19.16 24.95
C ASN A 87 12.53 20.09 25.27
N ILE A 88 13.77 19.70 24.96
CA ILE A 88 14.94 20.58 25.13
C ILE A 88 14.83 21.82 24.25
N LEU A 89 14.44 21.67 22.98
CA LEU A 89 14.27 22.81 22.07
C LEU A 89 13.19 23.76 22.59
N LYS A 90 12.10 23.22 23.14
CA LYS A 90 11.02 24.01 23.72
C LYS A 90 11.43 24.72 25.01
N ASP A 91 12.01 23.99 25.97
CA ASP A 91 12.25 24.50 27.32
C ASP A 91 13.52 25.34 27.44
N VAL A 92 14.57 24.99 26.68
CA VAL A 92 15.90 25.63 26.79
C VAL A 92 16.10 26.70 25.72
N PHE A 93 15.60 26.46 24.51
CA PHE A 93 15.77 27.36 23.38
C PHE A 93 14.51 28.19 23.07
N GLU A 94 13.43 28.03 23.85
CA GLU A 94 12.14 28.71 23.67
C GLU A 94 11.57 28.57 22.25
N LEU A 95 11.91 27.48 21.56
CA LEU A 95 11.42 27.20 20.21
C LEU A 95 10.04 26.53 20.29
N PRO A 96 9.01 27.10 19.67
CA PRO A 96 7.69 26.49 19.62
C PRO A 96 7.74 25.10 18.97
N ALA A 97 7.01 24.14 19.53
CA ALA A 97 6.96 22.78 19.00
C ALA A 97 6.48 22.78 17.53
N LYS A 98 5.58 23.69 17.16
CA LYS A 98 5.08 23.87 15.79
C LYS A 98 6.20 24.13 14.78
N GLU A 99 7.19 24.95 15.14
CA GLU A 99 8.33 25.22 14.26
C GLU A 99 9.22 23.99 14.10
N VAL A 100 9.44 23.24 15.18
CA VAL A 100 10.19 21.98 15.16
C VAL A 100 9.48 20.93 14.30
N PHE A 101 8.16 20.81 14.44
CA PHE A 101 7.33 19.90 13.64
C PHE A 101 7.39 20.23 12.14
N LYS A 102 7.31 21.52 11.80
CA LYS A 102 7.45 21.98 10.40
C LYS A 102 8.84 21.74 9.84
N ALA A 103 9.90 22.01 10.60
CA ALA A 103 11.28 21.87 10.16
C ALA A 103 11.69 20.40 9.92
N PHE A 104 11.23 19.49 10.77
CA PHE A 104 11.61 18.08 10.73
C PHE A 104 10.53 17.15 10.14
N HIS A 105 9.36 17.70 9.75
CA HIS A 105 8.21 16.94 9.23
C HIS A 105 7.80 15.77 10.14
N LEU A 106 7.72 16.03 11.45
CA LEU A 106 7.56 14.99 12.48
C LEU A 106 6.25 14.20 12.37
N GLU A 107 5.20 14.80 11.80
CA GLU A 107 3.93 14.13 11.48
C GLU A 107 4.11 12.87 10.64
N LYS A 108 5.06 12.87 9.69
CA LYS A 108 5.34 11.70 8.83
C LYS A 108 5.87 10.50 9.61
N TYR A 109 6.39 10.74 10.80
CA TYR A 109 6.97 9.72 11.68
C TYR A 109 6.03 9.35 12.84
N GLY A 110 4.78 9.83 12.82
CA GLY A 110 3.77 9.46 13.82
C GLY A 110 3.95 10.17 15.16
N PHE A 111 4.51 11.37 15.16
CA PHE A 111 4.45 12.31 16.28
C PHE A 111 3.24 13.23 16.11
N VAL A 112 2.63 13.61 17.22
CA VAL A 112 1.42 14.43 17.25
C VAL A 112 1.73 15.72 17.98
N LEU A 113 1.36 16.86 17.39
CA LEU A 113 1.70 18.18 17.94
C LEU A 113 1.01 18.42 19.30
N GLU A 114 -0.20 17.87 19.47
CA GLU A 114 -0.97 17.96 20.71
C GLU A 114 -0.25 17.36 21.92
N ASP A 115 0.59 16.34 21.72
CA ASP A 115 1.39 15.71 22.79
C ASP A 115 2.37 16.70 23.44
N TYR A 116 2.70 17.79 22.73
CA TYR A 116 3.60 18.84 23.18
C TYR A 116 2.87 20.14 23.54
N GLY A 117 1.53 20.10 23.66
CA GLY A 117 0.71 21.21 24.14
C GLY A 117 0.46 22.33 23.14
N GLU A 118 0.65 22.07 21.85
CA GLU A 118 0.35 23.00 20.76
C GLU A 118 -0.67 22.37 19.80
N TYR A 119 -1.48 23.21 19.15
CA TYR A 119 -2.47 22.77 18.15
C TYR A 119 -2.12 23.37 16.80
N ASP A 120 -2.43 22.63 15.73
CA ASP A 120 -2.27 23.18 14.40
C ASP A 120 -3.48 24.03 14.01
N ASP A 121 -3.35 25.34 14.20
CA ASP A 121 -4.39 26.33 13.86
C ASP A 121 -4.73 26.41 12.35
N GLU A 122 -3.99 25.72 11.47
CA GLU A 122 -4.15 25.83 10.01
C GLU A 122 -5.32 25.01 9.43
N ILE A 123 -6.00 24.17 10.24
CA ILE A 123 -7.12 23.33 9.76
C ILE A 123 -8.49 24.04 9.87
N VAL A 124 -8.60 25.20 10.53
CA VAL A 124 -9.90 25.83 10.86
C VAL A 124 -10.39 26.84 9.79
N ALA A 125 -9.63 27.08 8.72
CA ALA A 125 -9.87 28.22 7.82
C ALA A 125 -10.82 27.98 6.62
N GLU A 126 -11.48 26.83 6.48
CA GLU A 126 -12.32 26.57 5.28
C GLU A 126 -13.84 26.72 5.47
N ASP A 127 -14.37 26.88 6.69
CA ASP A 127 -15.83 26.77 6.91
C ASP A 127 -16.58 28.07 7.28
N GLN A 128 -15.99 29.25 6.99
CA GLN A 128 -16.67 30.54 7.18
C GLN A 128 -16.64 31.42 5.92
N SER A 129 -17.29 30.95 4.84
CA SER A 129 -17.75 31.83 3.76
C SER A 129 -19.17 31.48 3.29
N SER A 130 -20.16 31.64 4.16
CA SER A 130 -21.54 31.88 3.72
C SER A 130 -21.95 33.28 4.19
N THR A 131 -21.52 34.26 3.40
CA THR A 131 -21.83 35.68 3.58
C THR A 131 -23.29 35.95 3.21
N VAL A 132 -24.05 36.37 4.22
CA VAL A 132 -25.22 37.26 4.22
C VAL A 132 -25.69 37.76 2.84
N GLY A 133 -26.77 37.15 2.33
CA GLY A 133 -27.59 37.70 1.24
C GLY A 133 -28.70 38.58 1.80
N HIS A 134 -28.40 39.87 1.99
CA HIS A 134 -29.38 40.91 2.27
C HIS A 134 -30.15 41.20 0.97
N HIS A 135 -31.45 40.90 0.92
CA HIS A 135 -32.32 41.44 -0.11
C HIS A 135 -33.59 41.99 0.56
N MET A 136 -33.51 43.28 0.91
CA MET A 136 -34.68 44.15 0.93
C MET A 136 -35.06 44.43 -0.52
N ASP A 137 -36.31 44.16 -0.89
CA ASP A 137 -36.99 44.94 -1.90
C ASP A 137 -38.45 45.13 -1.50
N ARG A 138 -38.95 46.28 -1.95
CA ARG A 138 -40.12 47.05 -1.50
C ARG A 138 -41.47 46.35 -1.60
#